data_AF-A0A832ZPG8-F1
#
_entry.id   AF-A0A832ZPG8-F1
#
_cell.length_a   1.000
_cell.length_b   1.000
_cell.length_c   1.000
_cell.angle_alpha   90.00
_cell.angle_beta   90.00
_cell.angle_gamma   90.00
#
_symmetry.space_group_name_H-M   'P 1'
#
loop_
_entity.id
_entity.type
_entity.pdbx_description
1 polymer ?
#
loop_
_entity_poly.entity_id
_entity_poly.type
_entity_poly.pdbx_seq_one_letter_code
_entity_poly.pdbx_strand_id
1 'polypeptide(L)'
;MVVRASITEIRETRESRRRRVGAHSHIHGLGLDEKGRAKSVAAGLVGQVEAREAAGIIVQMVREGKMAGRGILLVGPPGTGKTALAIAIAKELGEDTPFVAMTGSEIYSSDMKKTEVLMQAIRKAIGVRIKERRLVYEGMVKEIKFAFTRHPYNPYVKVPRGARLTLKTADDELTISVGEEIAVQLLQLRVRKGDVIWIDAETGAVHKVGRAKEAGRKYDVDVYRLVELPSGSVKKEKEIVHTLTLHDLDMSAMAQRAALTALLGLELVEREIPAEIRKQVDQQVMKLVEEGRAELVPGVLFIDDAHMLDIEAFSFLSRAMESELAPILVLATNRGMTKIRGTDVEAPHGIPLDLLDRLLIIKMRPYTRDELREIIRIRADEEEIPLTDEALEVLTDIAEQRSLRYAIQLMEPARIIAEREGRTKVAAEDVKRAASYFVDVRESVEYIREFEKHFLR
;
A
#
# COMPACT_ATOMS: atom_id res chain seq x y z
N MET A 1 -42.11 -23.35 -39.40
CA MET A 1 -41.93 -22.21 -38.47
C MET A 1 -40.51 -22.28 -37.94
N VAL A 2 -39.60 -21.49 -38.51
CA VAL A 2 -38.17 -21.48 -38.18
C VAL A 2 -37.97 -20.45 -37.08
N VAL A 3 -37.63 -20.88 -35.87
CA VAL A 3 -37.20 -19.99 -34.79
C VAL A 3 -35.69 -20.12 -34.68
N ARG A 4 -34.97 -19.19 -35.33
CA ARG A 4 -33.55 -18.96 -35.09
C ARG A 4 -33.42 -18.34 -33.70
N ALA A 5 -32.86 -19.07 -32.74
CA ALA A 5 -32.39 -18.49 -31.50
C ALA A 5 -31.18 -17.58 -31.83
N SER A 6 -31.33 -16.31 -31.49
CA SER A 6 -30.33 -15.25 -31.58
C SER A 6 -29.05 -15.64 -30.85
N ILE A 7 -27.92 -15.50 -31.54
CA ILE A 7 -26.58 -15.55 -30.98
C ILE A 7 -26.49 -14.44 -29.92
N THR A 8 -26.37 -14.84 -28.66
CA THR A 8 -26.01 -13.91 -27.57
C THR A 8 -24.59 -13.44 -27.84
N GLU A 9 -24.44 -12.18 -28.29
CA GLU A 9 -23.15 -11.52 -28.37
C GLU A 9 -22.45 -11.62 -27.01
N ILE A 10 -21.32 -12.32 -26.97
CA ILE A 10 -20.40 -12.28 -25.85
C ILE A 10 -19.79 -10.88 -25.87
N ARG A 11 -20.37 -9.95 -25.08
CA ARG A 11 -19.66 -8.75 -24.70
C ARG A 11 -18.50 -9.17 -23.80
N GLU A 12 -17.29 -9.06 -24.33
CA GLU A 12 -16.08 -9.03 -23.50
C GLU A 12 -16.15 -7.81 -22.60
N THR A 13 -16.76 -7.97 -21.42
CA THR A 13 -16.51 -7.03 -20.32
C THR A 13 -15.09 -7.29 -19.86
N ARG A 14 -14.12 -6.60 -20.48
CA ARG A 14 -12.86 -6.32 -19.79
C ARG A 14 -13.23 -5.46 -18.60
N GLU A 15 -13.59 -6.10 -17.48
CA GLU A 15 -13.41 -5.46 -16.18
C GLU A 15 -11.89 -5.25 -16.02
N SER A 16 -11.39 -4.14 -16.58
CA SER A 16 -10.30 -3.46 -15.91
C SER A 16 -10.88 -3.07 -14.56
N ARG A 17 -10.67 -3.91 -13.55
CA ARG A 17 -10.48 -3.38 -12.20
C ARG A 17 -9.28 -2.44 -12.32
N ARG A 18 -9.51 -1.22 -12.80
CA ARG A 18 -8.62 -0.09 -12.60
C ARG A 18 -8.42 -0.08 -11.10
N ARG A 19 -7.28 -0.59 -10.64
CA ARG A 19 -6.80 -0.29 -9.28
C ARG A 19 -6.98 1.22 -9.19
N ARG A 20 -7.74 1.71 -8.21
CA ARG A 20 -7.79 3.16 -7.96
C ARG A 20 -6.33 3.56 -7.76
N VAL A 21 -5.75 4.22 -8.75
CA VAL A 21 -4.39 4.73 -8.71
C VAL A 21 -4.43 5.73 -7.56
N GLY A 22 -3.90 5.33 -6.42
CA GLY A 22 -3.79 6.24 -5.29
C GLY A 22 -2.86 7.36 -5.70
N ALA A 23 -3.00 8.55 -5.12
CA ALA A 23 -2.17 9.70 -5.47
C ALA A 23 -0.66 9.47 -5.27
N HIS A 24 -0.16 8.30 -4.86
CA HIS A 24 1.26 8.03 -4.64
C HIS A 24 1.71 6.62 -5.08
N SER A 25 0.97 5.92 -5.95
CA SER A 25 1.32 4.56 -6.39
C SER A 25 2.61 4.46 -7.23
N HIS A 26 2.99 5.54 -7.93
CA HIS A 26 4.23 5.65 -8.71
C HIS A 26 5.52 5.74 -7.86
N ILE A 27 5.41 5.88 -6.53
CA ILE A 27 6.58 6.07 -5.66
C ILE A 27 7.16 4.73 -5.24
N HIS A 28 8.43 4.51 -5.56
CA HIS A 28 9.14 3.25 -5.32
C HIS A 28 10.30 3.35 -4.32
N GLY A 29 10.66 4.56 -3.89
CA GLY A 29 11.76 4.80 -2.95
C GLY A 29 12.23 6.26 -2.97
N LEU A 30 13.35 6.55 -2.31
CA LEU A 30 13.91 7.91 -2.25
C LEU A 30 14.69 8.32 -3.50
N GLY A 31 15.07 7.36 -4.36
CA GLY A 31 15.78 7.63 -5.62
C GLY A 31 17.17 8.24 -5.42
N LEU A 32 17.89 7.76 -4.40
CA LEU A 32 19.25 8.17 -4.06
C LEU A 32 20.29 7.32 -4.81
N ASP A 33 21.48 7.87 -5.02
CA ASP A 33 22.65 7.10 -5.45
C ASP A 33 23.33 6.40 -4.26
N GLU A 34 24.37 5.59 -4.53
CA GLU A 34 25.13 4.86 -3.49
C GLU A 34 25.80 5.77 -2.45
N LYS A 35 25.95 7.07 -2.76
CA LYS A 35 26.52 8.07 -1.85
C LYS A 35 25.43 8.85 -1.10
N GLY A 36 24.16 8.48 -1.28
CA GLY A 36 23.02 9.14 -0.66
C GLY A 36 22.57 10.43 -1.35
N ARG A 37 23.04 10.72 -2.58
CA ARG A 37 22.67 11.93 -3.31
C ARG A 37 21.42 11.72 -4.15
N ALA A 38 20.50 12.68 -4.14
CA ALA A 38 19.24 12.54 -4.85
C ALA A 38 19.38 12.85 -6.34
N LYS A 39 18.93 11.94 -7.21
CA LYS A 39 18.80 12.20 -8.65
C LYS A 39 17.60 13.10 -8.92
N SER A 40 17.68 13.98 -9.93
CA SER A 40 16.62 14.94 -10.28
C SER A 40 15.25 14.29 -10.47
N VAL A 41 15.21 13.15 -11.17
CA VAL A 41 14.01 12.31 -11.34
C VAL A 41 14.41 10.86 -11.09
N ALA A 42 13.86 10.24 -10.06
CA ALA A 42 14.11 8.83 -9.76
C ALA A 42 13.05 8.25 -8.80
N ALA A 43 12.74 6.96 -8.98
CA ALA A 43 11.83 6.20 -8.10
C ALA A 43 10.44 6.85 -7.90
N GLY A 44 9.96 7.56 -8.93
CA GLY A 44 8.68 8.29 -8.89
C GLY A 44 8.75 9.67 -8.23
N LEU A 45 9.89 10.06 -7.66
CA LEU A 45 10.09 11.40 -7.10
C LEU A 45 10.79 12.33 -8.10
N VAL A 46 10.36 13.59 -8.09
CA VAL A 46 10.92 14.69 -8.87
C VAL A 46 11.38 15.78 -7.91
N GLY A 47 12.60 16.28 -8.09
CA GLY A 47 13.13 17.38 -7.30
C GLY A 47 13.26 17.03 -5.81
N GLN A 48 12.99 18.02 -4.94
CA GLN A 48 13.11 17.92 -3.47
C GLN A 48 14.43 17.27 -3.03
N VAL A 49 15.54 17.65 -3.69
CA VAL A 49 16.86 17.03 -3.53
C VAL A 49 17.27 17.01 -2.07
N GLU A 50 17.25 18.18 -1.41
CA GLU A 50 17.69 18.33 -0.03
C GLU A 50 16.83 17.51 0.94
N ALA A 51 15.51 17.47 0.73
CA ALA A 51 14.59 16.74 1.58
C ALA A 51 14.74 15.22 1.41
N ARG A 52 15.03 14.75 0.19
CA ARG A 52 15.27 13.33 -0.11
C ARG A 52 16.61 12.85 0.44
N GLU A 53 17.65 13.67 0.34
CA GLU A 53 18.96 13.37 0.95
C GLU A 53 18.85 13.32 2.48
N ALA A 54 18.14 14.29 3.09
CA ALA A 54 17.85 14.27 4.53
C ALA A 54 17.07 13.02 4.94
N ALA A 55 16.05 12.63 4.16
CA ALA A 55 15.31 11.40 4.38
C ALA A 55 16.20 10.15 4.25
N GLY A 56 17.18 10.16 3.34
CA GLY A 56 18.17 9.09 3.20
C GLY A 56 19.03 8.90 4.45
N ILE A 57 19.47 10.00 5.06
CA ILE A 57 20.19 9.98 6.34
C ILE A 57 19.30 9.38 7.44
N ILE A 58 18.02 9.75 7.48
CA ILE A 58 17.10 9.18 8.47
C ILE A 58 16.90 7.68 8.25
N VAL A 59 16.73 7.22 7.01
CA VAL A 59 16.64 5.78 6.71
C VAL A 59 17.89 5.05 7.19
N GLN A 60 19.08 5.63 7.01
CA GLN A 60 20.31 5.06 7.55
C GLN A 60 20.30 5.03 9.10
N MET A 61 19.87 6.10 9.76
CA MET A 61 19.75 6.13 11.22
C MET A 61 18.78 5.08 11.75
N VAL A 62 17.66 4.85 11.06
CA VAL A 62 16.71 3.77 11.40
C VAL A 62 17.39 2.41 11.31
N ARG A 63 18.07 2.13 10.19
CA ARG A 63 18.79 0.85 9.98
C ARG A 63 19.89 0.61 11.02
N GLU A 64 20.47 1.68 11.55
CA GLU A 64 21.47 1.64 12.64
C GLU A 64 20.86 1.64 14.05
N GLY A 65 19.52 1.69 14.18
CA GLY A 65 18.83 1.71 15.48
C GLY A 65 18.96 3.02 16.26
N LYS A 66 19.28 4.14 15.59
CA LYS A 66 19.57 5.44 16.21
C LYS A 66 18.38 6.42 16.22
N MET A 67 17.16 5.90 16.08
CA MET A 67 15.92 6.69 16.03
C MET A 67 15.07 6.64 17.30
N ALA A 68 15.48 5.86 18.32
CA ALA A 68 14.74 5.79 19.59
C ALA A 68 14.53 7.19 20.20
N GLY A 69 13.29 7.50 20.59
CA GLY A 69 12.91 8.81 21.14
C GLY A 69 12.89 9.96 20.14
N ARG A 70 13.07 9.73 18.84
CA ARG A 70 13.11 10.77 17.79
C ARG A 70 12.02 10.56 16.76
N GLY A 71 11.43 11.66 16.30
CA GLY A 71 10.45 11.66 15.21
C GLY A 71 10.93 12.53 14.05
N ILE A 72 10.12 12.58 12.99
CA ILE A 72 10.37 13.41 11.81
C ILE A 72 9.23 14.42 11.70
N LEU A 73 9.56 15.68 11.41
CA LEU A 73 8.58 16.70 11.05
C LEU A 73 8.83 17.19 9.62
N LEU A 74 7.88 16.93 8.73
CA LEU A 74 7.88 17.45 7.36
C LEU A 74 7.15 18.80 7.32
N VAL A 75 7.90 19.87 7.07
CA VAL A 75 7.38 21.25 7.05
C VAL A 75 7.43 21.79 5.63
N GLY A 76 6.31 22.30 5.13
CA GLY A 76 6.33 23.12 3.93
C GLY A 76 4.94 23.39 3.37
N PRO A 77 4.83 24.23 2.32
CA PRO A 77 3.56 24.57 1.70
C PRO A 77 2.72 23.36 1.27
N PRO A 78 1.40 23.51 1.09
CA PRO A 78 0.57 22.49 0.47
C PRO A 78 1.11 22.12 -0.92
N GLY A 79 1.07 20.83 -1.26
CA GLY A 79 1.47 20.36 -2.59
C GLY A 79 2.98 20.17 -2.81
N THR A 80 3.84 20.30 -1.80
CA THR A 80 5.30 20.07 -1.91
C THR A 80 5.75 18.62 -1.74
N GLY A 81 4.82 17.65 -1.70
CA GLY A 81 5.17 16.22 -1.64
C GLY A 81 5.52 15.67 -0.25
N LYS A 82 5.01 16.26 0.85
CA LYS A 82 5.23 15.73 2.22
C LYS A 82 4.83 14.24 2.35
N THR A 83 3.59 13.91 1.97
CA THR A 83 3.09 12.53 1.97
C THR A 83 3.88 11.62 1.04
N ALA A 84 4.29 12.13 -0.13
CA ALA A 84 5.14 11.41 -1.08
C ALA A 84 6.49 11.03 -0.48
N LEU A 85 7.13 11.95 0.24
CA LEU A 85 8.40 11.71 0.92
C LEU A 85 8.25 10.68 2.06
N ALA A 86 7.18 10.75 2.84
CA ALA A 86 6.90 9.77 3.90
C ALA A 86 6.73 8.35 3.35
N ILE A 87 6.00 8.20 2.24
CA ILE A 87 5.85 6.91 1.53
C ILE A 87 7.21 6.43 1.00
N ALA A 88 8.01 7.33 0.44
CA ALA A 88 9.34 7.00 -0.05
C ALA A 88 10.27 6.52 1.07
N ILE A 89 10.22 7.14 2.26
CA ILE A 89 10.95 6.66 3.46
C ILE A 89 10.54 5.22 3.79
N ALA A 90 9.24 4.93 3.84
CA ALA A 90 8.76 3.58 4.14
C ALA A 90 9.23 2.55 3.12
N LYS A 91 9.17 2.89 1.82
CA LYS A 91 9.64 2.02 0.73
C LYS A 91 11.14 1.79 0.78
N GLU A 92 11.91 2.80 1.13
CA GLU A 92 13.36 2.67 1.28
C GLU A 92 13.74 1.78 2.47
N LEU A 93 12.93 1.73 3.52
CA LEU A 93 13.14 0.83 4.66
C LEU A 93 12.89 -0.64 4.30
N GLY A 94 11.97 -0.90 3.35
CA GLY A 94 11.68 -2.23 2.82
C GLY A 94 10.30 -2.32 2.20
N GLU A 95 10.11 -3.22 1.23
CA GLU A 95 8.80 -3.41 0.58
C GLU A 95 7.71 -3.88 1.56
N ASP A 96 8.12 -4.67 2.57
CA ASP A 96 7.25 -5.23 3.61
C ASP A 96 7.10 -4.32 4.84
N THR A 97 7.71 -3.14 4.84
CA THR A 97 7.64 -2.20 5.96
C THR A 97 6.22 -1.64 6.08
N PRO A 98 5.52 -1.80 7.21
CA PRO A 98 4.19 -1.25 7.39
C PRO A 98 4.21 0.28 7.26
N PHE A 99 3.24 0.82 6.51
CA PHE A 99 3.03 2.25 6.39
C PHE A 99 1.57 2.57 6.76
N VAL A 100 1.40 3.35 7.82
CA VAL A 100 0.11 3.83 8.28
C VAL A 100 0.05 5.31 8.04
N ALA A 101 -0.92 5.76 7.25
CA ALA A 101 -1.21 7.18 7.07
C ALA A 101 -2.55 7.51 7.75
N MET A 102 -2.57 8.62 8.46
CA MET A 102 -3.78 9.21 9.03
C MET A 102 -3.67 10.74 8.99
N THR A 103 -4.82 11.41 9.02
CA THR A 103 -4.90 12.86 9.20
C THR A 103 -5.07 13.17 10.68
N GLY A 104 -4.51 14.28 11.16
CA GLY A 104 -4.63 14.71 12.55
C GLY A 104 -6.08 14.91 13.03
N SER A 105 -7.05 15.09 12.13
CA SER A 105 -8.48 15.14 12.46
C SER A 105 -9.14 13.77 12.64
N GLU A 106 -8.54 12.68 12.14
CA GLU A 106 -9.11 11.33 12.20
C GLU A 106 -9.13 10.74 13.62
N ILE A 107 -8.35 11.32 14.56
CA ILE A 107 -8.37 10.88 15.97
C ILE A 107 -9.70 11.18 16.67
N TYR A 108 -10.49 12.12 16.14
CA TYR A 108 -11.75 12.55 16.73
C TYR A 108 -12.88 11.66 16.20
N SER A 109 -13.25 10.65 16.99
CA SER A 109 -14.34 9.73 16.70
C SER A 109 -15.41 9.79 17.79
N SER A 110 -16.68 9.63 17.41
CA SER A 110 -17.80 9.43 18.34
C SER A 110 -17.81 8.03 18.95
N ASP A 111 -17.28 7.05 18.22
CA ASP A 111 -17.38 5.63 18.58
C ASP A 111 -16.16 5.12 19.35
N MET A 112 -15.03 5.83 19.28
CA MET A 112 -13.75 5.39 19.84
C MET A 112 -13.01 6.54 20.51
N LYS A 113 -12.27 6.23 21.58
CA LYS A 113 -11.42 7.22 22.24
C LYS A 113 -10.23 7.61 21.34
N LYS A 114 -9.82 8.89 21.40
CA LYS A 114 -8.65 9.41 20.67
C LYS A 114 -7.40 8.56 20.87
N THR A 115 -7.13 8.18 22.12
CA THR A 115 -5.99 7.34 22.49
C THR A 115 -6.07 5.94 21.91
N GLU A 116 -7.28 5.40 21.74
CA GLU A 116 -7.49 4.08 21.13
C GLU A 116 -7.24 4.14 19.62
N VAL A 117 -7.70 5.21 18.94
CA VAL A 117 -7.39 5.43 17.51
C VAL A 117 -5.87 5.52 17.29
N LEU A 118 -5.17 6.31 18.12
CA LEU A 118 -3.71 6.44 18.05
C LEU A 118 -3.01 5.12 18.39
N MET A 119 -3.48 4.38 19.39
CA MET A 119 -2.91 3.09 19.76
C MET A 119 -3.06 2.08 18.61
N GLN A 120 -4.22 2.02 17.96
CA GLN A 120 -4.40 1.17 16.78
C GLN A 120 -3.48 1.59 15.64
N ALA A 121 -3.31 2.89 15.39
CA ALA A 121 -2.40 3.38 14.35
C ALA A 121 -0.94 2.98 14.64
N ILE A 122 -0.49 3.09 15.90
CA ILE A 122 0.84 2.61 16.33
C ILE A 122 0.97 1.11 16.12
N ARG A 123 0.00 0.31 16.56
CA ARG A 123 0.08 -1.16 16.43
C ARG A 123 -0.01 -1.64 14.99
N LYS A 124 -0.72 -0.92 14.11
CA LYS A 124 -0.70 -1.14 12.65
C LYS A 124 0.64 -0.78 12.02
N ALA A 125 1.39 0.14 12.61
CA ALA A 125 2.70 0.55 12.13
C ALA A 125 3.84 -0.33 12.66
N ILE A 126 3.57 -1.34 13.51
CA ILE A 126 4.59 -2.29 13.97
C ILE A 126 4.35 -3.64 13.30
N GLY A 127 5.31 -4.07 12.49
CA GLY A 127 5.29 -5.35 11.79
C GLY A 127 5.92 -6.46 12.63
N VAL A 128 5.43 -7.67 12.45
CA VAL A 128 5.95 -8.92 12.98
C VAL A 128 6.20 -9.83 11.79
N ARG A 129 7.48 -10.01 11.47
CA ARG A 129 7.93 -10.91 10.41
C ARG A 129 8.14 -12.30 11.00
N ILE A 130 7.17 -13.18 10.80
CA ILE A 130 7.20 -14.57 11.27
C ILE A 130 7.86 -15.43 10.21
N LYS A 131 8.88 -16.19 10.60
CA LYS A 131 9.60 -17.16 9.77
C LYS A 131 9.18 -18.56 10.18
N GLU A 132 8.50 -19.25 9.28
CA GLU A 132 8.05 -20.62 9.47
C GLU A 132 8.78 -21.54 8.50
N ARG A 133 9.41 -22.60 9.04
CA ARG A 133 9.92 -23.67 8.20
C ARG A 133 8.81 -24.67 7.97
N ARG A 134 8.40 -24.82 6.72
CA ARG A 134 7.39 -25.81 6.33
C ARG A 134 8.00 -26.83 5.39
N LEU A 135 7.61 -28.09 5.57
CA LEU A 135 7.95 -29.12 4.61
C LEU A 135 7.09 -28.92 3.36
N VAL A 136 7.71 -28.80 2.20
CA VAL A 136 7.00 -28.60 0.94
C VAL A 136 7.48 -29.58 -0.13
N TYR A 137 6.61 -29.81 -1.11
CA TYR A 137 6.96 -30.45 -2.38
C TYR A 137 7.03 -29.36 -3.45
N GLU A 138 8.23 -28.96 -3.86
CA GLU A 138 8.46 -27.90 -4.85
C GLU A 138 9.12 -28.47 -6.11
N GLY A 139 8.64 -28.08 -7.29
CA GLY A 139 9.24 -28.46 -8.55
C GLY A 139 8.43 -28.04 -9.77
N MET A 140 9.02 -28.22 -10.94
CA MET A 140 8.31 -28.14 -12.21
C MET A 140 7.45 -29.38 -12.41
N VAL A 141 6.19 -29.19 -12.79
CA VAL A 141 5.29 -30.27 -13.18
C VAL A 141 5.77 -30.90 -14.48
N LYS A 142 6.32 -32.11 -14.40
CA LYS A 142 6.72 -32.91 -15.56
C LYS A 142 5.55 -33.72 -16.12
N GLU A 143 4.73 -34.28 -15.24
CA GLU A 143 3.52 -35.03 -15.60
C GLU A 143 2.44 -34.82 -14.53
N ILE A 144 1.18 -34.74 -14.95
CA ILE A 144 0.02 -34.70 -14.05
C ILE A 144 -1.10 -35.58 -14.62
N LYS A 145 -1.62 -36.50 -13.79
CA LYS A 145 -2.70 -37.43 -14.13
C LYS A 145 -3.80 -37.35 -13.08
N PHE A 146 -4.94 -36.78 -13.43
CA PHE A 146 -6.09 -36.69 -12.54
C PHE A 146 -6.91 -37.99 -12.56
N ALA A 147 -7.33 -38.43 -11.39
CA ALA A 147 -8.30 -39.51 -11.24
C ALA A 147 -9.69 -38.88 -11.00
N PHE A 148 -10.60 -39.05 -11.96
CA PHE A 148 -11.95 -38.48 -11.87
C PHE A 148 -12.98 -39.51 -11.42
N THR A 149 -13.94 -39.08 -10.60
CA THR A 149 -15.15 -39.83 -10.26
C THR A 149 -16.41 -39.02 -10.60
N ARG A 150 -17.59 -39.65 -10.64
CA ARG A 150 -18.86 -38.94 -10.83
C ARG A 150 -19.27 -38.25 -9.53
N HIS A 151 -19.81 -37.03 -9.63
CA HIS A 151 -20.28 -36.27 -8.48
C HIS A 151 -21.49 -36.96 -7.82
N PRO A 152 -21.53 -37.11 -6.48
CA PRO A 152 -22.60 -37.85 -5.79
C PRO A 152 -24.01 -37.35 -6.09
N TYR A 153 -24.18 -36.03 -6.30
CA TYR A 153 -25.48 -35.39 -6.52
C TYR A 153 -25.72 -34.94 -7.97
N ASN A 154 -24.72 -35.05 -8.85
CA ASN A 154 -24.85 -34.66 -10.26
C ASN A 154 -24.05 -35.62 -11.15
N PRO A 155 -24.69 -36.69 -11.67
CA PRO A 155 -24.02 -37.73 -12.43
C PRO A 155 -23.30 -37.27 -13.72
N TYR A 156 -23.64 -36.08 -14.21
CA TYR A 156 -23.05 -35.48 -15.41
C TYR A 156 -21.77 -34.69 -15.12
N VAL A 157 -21.46 -34.41 -13.86
CA VAL A 157 -20.26 -33.69 -13.44
C VAL A 157 -19.22 -34.68 -12.93
N LYS A 158 -18.01 -34.59 -13.48
CA LYS A 158 -16.84 -35.36 -13.01
C LYS A 158 -16.03 -34.48 -12.06
N VAL A 159 -15.73 -34.99 -10.87
CA VAL A 159 -14.88 -34.32 -9.88
C VAL A 159 -13.57 -35.11 -9.70
N PRO A 160 -12.44 -34.43 -9.48
CA PRO A 160 -11.16 -35.10 -9.24
C PRO A 160 -11.15 -35.72 -7.84
N ARG A 161 -11.00 -37.04 -7.73
CA ARG A 161 -10.82 -37.74 -6.44
C ARG A 161 -9.36 -37.65 -5.94
N GLY A 162 -8.45 -37.30 -6.83
CA GLY A 162 -7.02 -37.16 -6.56
C GLY A 162 -6.22 -36.99 -7.85
N ALA A 163 -4.91 -36.84 -7.72
CA ALA A 163 -4.01 -36.76 -8.87
C ALA A 163 -2.67 -37.45 -8.58
N ARG A 164 -2.05 -38.01 -9.62
CA ARG A 164 -0.64 -38.42 -9.61
C ARG A 164 0.18 -37.35 -10.32
N LEU A 165 1.16 -36.81 -9.62
CA LEU A 165 1.95 -35.66 -10.05
C LEU A 165 3.43 -36.02 -10.01
N THR A 166 4.15 -35.80 -11.10
CA THR A 166 5.61 -35.90 -11.14
C THR A 166 6.19 -34.50 -11.16
N LEU A 167 6.90 -34.16 -10.09
CA LEU A 167 7.62 -32.91 -9.93
C LEU A 167 9.11 -33.12 -10.20
N LYS A 168 9.73 -32.17 -10.87
CA LYS A 168 11.15 -32.18 -11.23
C LYS A 168 11.84 -30.90 -10.78
N THR A 169 12.97 -31.02 -10.12
CA THR A 169 13.94 -29.95 -9.85
C THR A 169 15.18 -30.14 -10.73
N ALA A 170 16.20 -29.28 -10.57
CA ALA A 170 17.49 -29.46 -11.23
C ALA A 170 18.19 -30.76 -10.80
N ASP A 171 18.00 -31.16 -9.54
CA ASP A 171 18.78 -32.20 -8.88
C ASP A 171 17.99 -33.48 -8.58
N ASP A 172 16.65 -33.43 -8.65
CA ASP A 172 15.77 -34.52 -8.22
C ASP A 172 14.48 -34.59 -9.04
N GLU A 173 13.85 -35.76 -9.04
CA GLU A 173 12.54 -35.99 -9.65
C GLU A 173 11.72 -36.94 -8.79
N LEU A 174 10.53 -36.50 -8.37
CA LEU A 174 9.68 -37.23 -7.45
C LEU A 174 8.24 -37.29 -7.96
N THR A 175 7.66 -38.49 -7.94
CA THR A 175 6.24 -38.70 -8.22
C THR A 175 5.47 -38.85 -6.92
N ILE A 176 4.49 -37.99 -6.70
CA ILE A 176 3.60 -38.00 -5.53
C ILE A 176 2.15 -38.28 -5.95
N SER A 177 1.37 -38.86 -5.04
CA SER A 177 -0.08 -38.98 -5.20
C SER A 177 -0.75 -38.05 -4.20
N VAL A 178 -1.67 -37.22 -4.68
CA VAL A 178 -2.35 -36.19 -3.89
C VAL A 178 -3.86 -36.46 -3.81
N GLY A 179 -4.46 -36.08 -2.69
CA GLY A 179 -5.89 -36.26 -2.42
C GLY A 179 -6.80 -35.31 -3.20
N GLU A 180 -8.10 -35.44 -2.98
CA GLU A 180 -9.16 -34.67 -3.65
C GLU A 180 -8.98 -33.15 -3.52
N GLU A 181 -8.73 -32.64 -2.31
CA GLU A 181 -8.59 -31.19 -2.06
C GLU A 181 -7.45 -30.57 -2.88
N ILE A 182 -6.28 -31.21 -2.90
CA ILE A 182 -5.12 -30.77 -3.67
C ILE A 182 -5.41 -30.87 -5.17
N ALA A 183 -6.07 -31.95 -5.61
CA ALA A 183 -6.43 -32.15 -7.01
C ALA A 183 -7.43 -31.09 -7.52
N VAL A 184 -8.39 -30.68 -6.69
CA VAL A 184 -9.30 -29.58 -6.98
C VAL A 184 -8.53 -28.26 -7.14
N GLN A 185 -7.62 -27.94 -6.20
CA GLN A 185 -6.78 -26.73 -6.28
C GLN A 185 -5.91 -26.71 -7.55
N LEU A 186 -5.28 -27.83 -7.91
CA LEU A 186 -4.48 -27.96 -9.14
C LEU A 186 -5.30 -27.65 -10.40
N LEU A 187 -6.58 -28.08 -10.46
CA LEU A 187 -7.48 -27.75 -11.58
C LEU A 187 -7.90 -26.27 -11.56
N GLN A 188 -8.26 -25.73 -10.40
CA GLN A 188 -8.66 -24.32 -10.25
C GLN A 188 -7.54 -23.36 -10.66
N LEU A 189 -6.30 -23.67 -10.27
CA LEU A 189 -5.09 -22.94 -10.65
C LEU A 189 -4.62 -23.22 -12.08
N ARG A 190 -5.33 -24.10 -12.81
CA ARG A 190 -5.01 -24.53 -14.18
C ARG A 190 -3.54 -24.94 -14.31
N VAL A 191 -3.07 -25.78 -13.39
CA VAL A 191 -1.71 -26.28 -13.38
C VAL A 191 -1.52 -27.26 -14.54
N ARG A 192 -0.47 -27.03 -15.34
CA ARG A 192 -0.12 -27.79 -16.54
C ARG A 192 1.33 -28.24 -16.49
N LYS A 193 1.69 -29.16 -17.39
CA LYS A 193 3.09 -29.54 -17.62
C LYS A 193 3.93 -28.30 -17.95
N GLY A 194 5.05 -28.14 -17.24
CA GLY A 194 5.95 -27.00 -17.36
C GLY A 194 5.68 -25.88 -16.35
N ASP A 195 4.59 -25.91 -15.58
CA ASP A 195 4.39 -24.97 -14.48
C ASP A 195 5.27 -25.35 -13.29
N VAL A 196 5.83 -24.35 -12.59
CA VAL A 196 6.52 -24.53 -11.31
C VAL A 196 5.53 -24.27 -10.19
N ILE A 197 5.38 -25.26 -9.31
CA ILE A 197 4.48 -25.20 -8.17
C ILE A 197 5.19 -25.62 -6.91
N TRP A 198 4.62 -25.25 -5.76
CA TRP A 198 4.93 -25.91 -4.50
C TRP A 198 3.65 -26.25 -3.74
N ILE A 199 3.70 -27.34 -2.99
CA ILE A 199 2.60 -27.86 -2.19
C ILE A 199 3.07 -27.93 -0.74
N ASP A 200 2.34 -27.28 0.16
CA ASP A 200 2.55 -27.40 1.60
C ASP A 200 2.19 -28.83 2.06
N ALA A 201 3.12 -29.53 2.71
CA ALA A 201 2.91 -30.91 3.12
C ALA A 201 1.92 -31.05 4.30
N GLU A 202 1.72 -29.99 5.09
CA GLU A 202 0.82 -29.99 6.25
C GLU A 202 -0.58 -29.50 5.86
N THR A 203 -0.67 -28.37 5.16
CA THR A 203 -1.97 -27.75 4.83
C THR A 203 -2.55 -28.24 3.50
N GLY A 204 -1.74 -28.85 2.63
CA GLY A 204 -2.15 -29.23 1.28
C GLY A 204 -2.39 -28.03 0.34
N ALA A 205 -2.04 -26.81 0.76
CA ALA A 205 -2.18 -25.62 -0.07
C ALA A 205 -1.25 -25.68 -1.29
N VAL A 206 -1.80 -25.40 -2.48
CA VAL A 206 -1.07 -25.43 -3.75
C VAL A 206 -0.77 -24.00 -4.21
N HIS A 207 0.49 -23.71 -4.50
CA HIS A 207 0.92 -22.40 -4.98
C HIS A 207 1.57 -22.52 -6.35
N LYS A 208 1.04 -21.78 -7.34
CA LYS A 208 1.61 -21.69 -8.69
C LYS A 208 2.58 -20.51 -8.78
N VAL A 209 3.87 -20.81 -8.96
CA VAL A 209 4.95 -19.81 -8.96
C VAL A 209 5.10 -19.16 -10.34
N GLY A 210 4.99 -19.96 -11.40
CA GLY A 210 5.17 -19.50 -12.78
C GLY A 210 5.37 -20.66 -13.74
N ARG A 211 5.91 -20.37 -14.92
CA ARG A 211 6.24 -21.38 -15.93
C ARG A 211 7.75 -21.51 -16.10
N ALA A 212 8.27 -22.73 -16.10
CA ALA A 212 9.70 -22.99 -16.22
C ALA A 212 10.24 -22.54 -17.59
N LYS A 213 11.38 -21.84 -17.60
CA LYS A 213 12.05 -21.41 -18.84
C LYS A 213 12.36 -22.59 -19.79
N GLU A 214 12.72 -23.74 -19.24
CA GLU A 214 13.05 -24.96 -20.02
C GLU A 214 11.85 -25.61 -20.72
N ALA A 215 10.62 -25.31 -20.30
CA ALA A 215 9.43 -25.95 -20.86
C ALA A 215 9.09 -25.50 -22.30
N GLY A 216 9.84 -24.53 -22.85
CA GLY A 216 9.70 -24.01 -24.20
C GLY A 216 8.47 -23.12 -24.41
N ARG A 217 8.59 -22.12 -25.30
CA ARG A 217 7.44 -21.33 -25.78
C ARG A 217 6.66 -22.17 -26.79
N LYS A 218 5.60 -22.85 -26.35
CA LYS A 218 4.52 -23.23 -27.27
C LYS A 218 3.49 -22.10 -27.26
N TYR A 219 3.15 -21.62 -28.45
CA TYR A 219 2.13 -20.65 -28.80
C TYR A 219 0.96 -20.62 -27.79
N ASP A 220 1.05 -19.76 -26.78
CA ASP A 220 -0.06 -19.39 -25.91
C ASP A 220 0.07 -17.87 -25.71
N VAL A 221 -1.05 -17.18 -25.95
CA VAL A 221 -1.20 -15.71 -25.90
C VAL A 221 -1.18 -15.17 -24.45
N ASP A 222 -0.97 -16.06 -23.48
CA ASP A 222 -0.97 -15.75 -22.06
C ASP A 222 0.39 -15.21 -21.58
N VAL A 223 0.35 -14.09 -20.84
CA VAL A 223 1.52 -13.49 -20.18
C VAL A 223 1.89 -14.33 -18.97
N TYR A 224 2.72 -15.37 -19.15
CA TYR A 224 3.22 -16.18 -18.04
C TYR A 224 4.48 -15.56 -17.40
N ARG A 225 4.53 -15.53 -16.06
CA ARG A 225 5.77 -15.27 -15.31
C ARG A 225 6.73 -16.44 -15.54
N LEU A 226 7.82 -16.20 -16.28
CA LEU A 226 8.87 -17.19 -16.49
C LEU A 226 9.74 -17.30 -15.24
N VAL A 227 9.95 -18.53 -14.77
CA VAL A 227 10.72 -18.83 -13.56
C VAL A 227 11.76 -19.90 -13.86
N GLU A 228 12.82 -19.91 -13.07
CA GLU A 228 13.88 -20.90 -13.19
C GLU A 228 13.47 -22.23 -12.58
N LEU A 229 14.14 -23.30 -12.99
CA LEU A 229 13.90 -24.61 -12.40
C LEU A 229 14.41 -24.57 -10.95
N PRO A 230 13.59 -24.96 -9.96
CA PRO A 230 14.06 -25.02 -8.58
C PRO A 230 15.22 -26.00 -8.44
N SER A 231 16.18 -25.72 -7.56
CA SER A 231 17.27 -26.62 -7.17
C SER A 231 16.96 -27.35 -5.86
N GLY A 232 17.76 -28.38 -5.56
CA GLY A 232 17.62 -29.27 -4.43
C GLY A 232 16.60 -30.39 -4.64
N SER A 233 16.31 -31.14 -3.57
CA SER A 233 15.29 -32.19 -3.58
C SER A 233 13.88 -31.63 -3.80
N VAL A 234 13.00 -32.42 -4.42
CA VAL A 234 11.59 -32.02 -4.61
C VAL A 234 10.91 -31.84 -3.25
N LYS A 235 11.15 -32.77 -2.32
CA LYS A 235 10.73 -32.65 -0.92
C LYS A 235 11.81 -31.93 -0.14
N LYS A 236 11.51 -30.73 0.37
CA LYS A 236 12.46 -29.93 1.14
C LYS A 236 11.77 -29.03 2.16
N GLU A 237 12.52 -28.58 3.15
CA GLU A 237 12.07 -27.50 4.02
C GLU A 237 12.17 -26.17 3.28
N LYS A 238 11.08 -25.42 3.28
CA LYS A 238 11.02 -24.07 2.72
C LYS A 238 10.70 -23.11 3.85
N GLU A 239 11.54 -22.09 4.00
CA GLU A 239 11.27 -20.97 4.89
C GLU A 239 10.21 -20.08 4.22
N ILE A 240 9.06 -19.96 4.88
CA ILE A 240 7.98 -19.06 4.50
C ILE A 240 8.02 -17.89 5.46
N VAL A 241 8.11 -16.70 4.90
CA VAL A 241 8.14 -15.45 5.65
C VAL A 241 6.79 -14.77 5.49
N HIS A 242 6.13 -14.49 6.61
CA HIS A 242 4.88 -13.75 6.65
C HIS A 242 5.06 -12.50 7.50
N THR A 243 4.63 -11.36 6.99
CA THR A 243 4.63 -10.11 7.75
C THR A 243 3.19 -9.77 8.11
N LEU A 244 2.90 -9.72 9.41
CA LEU A 244 1.63 -9.29 9.99
C LEU A 244 1.88 -8.05 10.85
N THR A 245 0.89 -7.19 11.08
CA THR A 245 1.04 -6.12 12.07
C THR A 245 0.63 -6.59 13.47
N LEU A 246 1.09 -5.91 14.52
CA LEU A 246 0.61 -6.20 15.88
C LEU A 246 -0.91 -6.05 15.99
N HIS A 247 -1.49 -5.11 15.25
CA HIS A 247 -2.94 -4.94 15.20
C HIS A 247 -3.65 -6.11 14.53
N ASP A 248 -3.09 -6.70 13.47
CA ASP A 248 -3.68 -7.89 12.83
C ASP A 248 -3.71 -9.08 13.80
N LEU A 249 -2.65 -9.23 14.60
CA LEU A 249 -2.57 -10.25 15.65
C LEU A 249 -3.57 -9.99 16.78
N ASP A 250 -3.74 -8.73 17.21
CA ASP A 250 -4.78 -8.36 18.18
C ASP A 250 -6.18 -8.70 17.68
N MET A 251 -6.49 -8.34 16.43
CA MET A 251 -7.79 -8.59 15.82
C MET A 251 -8.04 -10.09 15.68
N SER A 252 -7.01 -10.87 15.35
CA SER A 252 -7.08 -12.33 15.32
C SER A 252 -7.39 -12.92 16.69
N ALA A 253 -6.69 -12.47 17.74
CA ALA A 253 -6.92 -12.90 19.10
C ALA A 253 -8.32 -12.51 19.62
N MET A 254 -8.78 -11.30 19.29
CA MET A 254 -10.14 -10.84 19.60
C MET A 254 -11.20 -11.70 18.89
N ALA A 255 -11.03 -11.97 17.59
CA ALA A 255 -11.96 -12.79 16.83
C ALA A 255 -12.06 -14.22 17.40
N GLN A 256 -10.93 -14.81 17.81
CA GLN A 256 -10.92 -16.11 18.48
C GLN A 256 -11.69 -16.09 19.81
N ARG A 257 -11.48 -15.05 20.64
CA ARG A 257 -12.23 -14.87 21.89
C ARG A 257 -13.73 -14.70 21.64
N ALA A 258 -14.09 -13.89 20.64
CA ALA A 258 -15.49 -13.68 20.27
C ALA A 258 -16.16 -14.97 19.80
N ALA A 259 -15.49 -15.77 18.96
CA ALA A 259 -16.00 -17.06 18.49
C ALA A 259 -16.24 -18.05 19.65
N LEU A 260 -15.29 -18.14 20.60
CA LEU A 260 -15.46 -18.97 21.79
C LEU A 260 -16.63 -18.49 22.66
N THR A 261 -16.79 -17.18 22.80
CA THR A 261 -17.88 -16.58 23.60
C THR A 261 -19.24 -16.80 22.96
N ALA A 262 -19.33 -16.67 21.62
CA ALA A 262 -20.54 -16.95 20.86
C ALA A 262 -20.95 -18.43 20.95
N LEU A 263 -19.99 -19.37 20.95
CA LEU A 263 -20.26 -20.80 21.19
C LEU A 263 -20.92 -21.04 22.57
N LEU A 264 -20.61 -20.20 23.55
CA LEU A 264 -21.20 -20.23 24.90
C LEU A 264 -22.55 -19.48 24.98
N GLY A 265 -23.06 -18.97 23.86
CA GLY A 265 -24.34 -18.24 23.81
C GLY A 265 -24.27 -16.84 24.41
N LEU A 266 -23.08 -16.27 24.58
CA LEU A 266 -22.87 -14.92 25.11
C LEU A 266 -22.58 -13.96 23.95
N GLU A 267 -23.33 -12.86 23.88
CA GLU A 267 -23.15 -11.83 22.86
C GLU A 267 -22.28 -10.71 23.42
N LEU A 268 -20.99 -10.72 23.08
CA LEU A 268 -20.07 -9.62 23.38
C LEU A 268 -19.71 -8.90 22.07
N VAL A 269 -20.07 -7.63 21.99
CA VAL A 269 -19.61 -6.72 20.93
C VAL A 269 -18.60 -5.75 21.55
N GLU A 270 -17.38 -6.24 21.80
CA GLU A 270 -16.28 -5.35 22.19
C GLU A 270 -15.78 -4.62 20.93
N ARG A 271 -16.01 -3.30 20.86
CA ARG A 271 -15.56 -2.46 19.73
C ARG A 271 -14.10 -2.03 19.85
N GLU A 272 -13.59 -1.92 21.07
CA GLU A 272 -12.19 -1.57 21.36
C GLU A 272 -11.42 -2.83 21.77
N ILE A 273 -10.12 -2.87 21.46
CA ILE A 273 -9.28 -4.03 21.81
C ILE A 273 -8.88 -3.92 23.28
N PRO A 274 -9.27 -4.87 24.15
CA PRO A 274 -8.90 -4.84 25.56
C PRO A 274 -7.39 -4.88 25.76
N ALA A 275 -6.90 -4.19 26.79
CA ALA A 275 -5.48 -4.20 27.14
C ALA A 275 -4.95 -5.61 27.49
N GLU A 276 -5.82 -6.49 28.00
CA GLU A 276 -5.50 -7.89 28.26
C GLU A 276 -5.12 -8.66 26.98
N ILE A 277 -5.89 -8.47 25.90
CA ILE A 277 -5.60 -9.10 24.59
C ILE A 277 -4.27 -8.60 24.05
N ARG A 278 -4.03 -7.28 24.09
CA ARG A 278 -2.75 -6.70 23.66
C ARG A 278 -1.58 -7.26 24.43
N LYS A 279 -1.69 -7.35 25.75
CA LYS A 279 -0.65 -7.93 26.61
C LYS A 279 -0.37 -9.39 26.27
N GLN A 280 -1.41 -10.18 26.00
CA GLN A 280 -1.26 -11.56 25.57
C GLN A 280 -0.54 -11.67 24.22
N VAL A 281 -0.94 -10.85 23.24
CA VAL A 281 -0.30 -10.80 21.92
C VAL A 281 1.17 -10.38 22.04
N ASP A 282 1.46 -9.34 22.83
CA ASP A 282 2.82 -8.86 23.05
C ASP A 282 3.71 -9.96 23.64
N GLN A 283 3.20 -10.72 24.62
CA GLN A 283 3.91 -11.87 25.20
C GLN A 283 4.15 -13.00 24.18
N GLN A 284 3.17 -13.30 23.34
CA GLN A 284 3.31 -14.31 22.29
C GLN A 284 4.35 -13.90 21.23
N VAL A 285 4.32 -12.63 20.81
CA VAL A 285 5.27 -12.09 19.85
C VAL A 285 6.68 -12.07 20.43
N MET A 286 6.86 -11.61 21.69
CA MET A 286 8.15 -11.66 22.37
C MET A 286 8.71 -13.07 22.43
N LYS A 287 7.90 -14.07 22.78
CA LYS A 287 8.32 -15.47 22.77
C LYS A 287 8.79 -15.93 21.38
N LEU A 288 8.08 -15.58 20.31
CA LEU A 288 8.49 -15.93 18.94
C LEU A 288 9.81 -15.25 18.54
N VAL A 289 10.03 -14.01 18.98
CA VAL A 289 11.27 -13.27 18.74
C VAL A 289 12.44 -13.92 19.51
N GLU A 290 12.24 -14.27 20.77
CA GLU A 290 13.24 -14.98 21.60
C GLU A 290 13.59 -16.36 21.01
N GLU A 291 12.61 -17.07 20.44
CA GLU A 291 12.82 -18.34 19.73
C GLU A 291 13.51 -18.17 18.35
N GLY A 292 13.74 -16.93 17.89
CA GLY A 292 14.29 -16.64 16.56
C GLY A 292 13.33 -16.95 15.40
N ARG A 293 12.03 -17.14 15.72
CA ARG A 293 10.96 -17.46 14.76
C ARG A 293 10.20 -16.23 14.29
N ALA A 294 10.42 -15.07 14.91
CA ALA A 294 9.89 -13.81 14.44
C ALA A 294 10.92 -12.67 14.60
N GLU A 295 10.71 -11.60 13.85
CA GLU A 295 11.46 -10.35 13.94
C GLU A 295 10.46 -9.18 13.96
N LEU A 296 10.69 -8.21 14.84
CA LEU A 296 9.90 -6.98 14.83
C LEU A 296 10.45 -6.01 13.78
N VAL A 297 9.55 -5.50 12.95
CA VAL A 297 9.87 -4.56 11.89
C VAL A 297 9.20 -3.23 12.22
N PRO A 298 9.97 -2.20 12.64
CA PRO A 298 9.41 -0.88 12.88
C PRO A 298 8.96 -0.28 11.54
N GLY A 299 7.66 -0.04 11.41
CA GLY A 299 7.08 0.64 10.26
C GLY A 299 7.07 2.15 10.44
N VAL A 300 6.27 2.82 9.62
CA VAL A 300 6.14 4.27 9.58
C VAL A 300 4.70 4.66 9.93
N LEU A 301 4.54 5.52 10.95
CA LEU A 301 3.28 6.18 11.27
C LEU A 301 3.34 7.61 10.77
N PHE A 302 2.65 7.88 9.65
CA PHE A 302 2.53 9.19 9.06
C PHE A 302 1.24 9.88 9.52
N ILE A 303 1.37 11.06 10.13
CA ILE A 303 0.25 11.91 10.52
C ILE A 303 0.30 13.21 9.73
N ASP A 304 -0.62 13.38 8.77
CA ASP A 304 -0.79 14.62 8.04
C ASP A 304 -1.58 15.65 8.86
N ASP A 305 -1.41 16.93 8.55
CA ASP A 305 -2.04 18.04 9.27
C ASP A 305 -1.89 17.90 10.80
N ALA A 306 -0.67 17.61 11.28
CA ALA A 306 -0.38 17.36 12.70
C ALA A 306 -0.81 18.51 13.63
N HIS A 307 -0.89 19.74 13.12
CA HIS A 307 -1.43 20.91 13.82
C HIS A 307 -2.92 20.78 14.24
N MET A 308 -3.62 19.78 13.71
CA MET A 308 -5.01 19.46 14.07
C MET A 308 -5.13 18.56 15.30
N LEU A 309 -4.02 17.99 15.79
CA LEU A 309 -3.97 17.24 17.04
C LEU A 309 -4.07 18.19 18.25
N ASP A 310 -4.58 17.68 19.37
CA ASP A 310 -4.60 18.37 20.64
C ASP A 310 -3.43 17.98 21.55
N ILE A 311 -3.27 18.71 22.65
CA ILE A 311 -2.19 18.49 23.62
C ILE A 311 -2.18 17.06 24.19
N GLU A 312 -3.35 16.44 24.39
CA GLU A 312 -3.46 15.06 24.90
C GLU A 312 -2.91 14.05 23.89
N ALA A 313 -3.24 14.21 22.61
CA ALA A 313 -2.70 13.39 21.53
C ALA A 313 -1.18 13.53 21.41
N PHE A 314 -0.65 14.75 21.50
CA PHE A 314 0.80 14.97 21.49
C PHE A 314 1.51 14.33 22.69
N SER A 315 0.94 14.44 23.90
CA SER A 315 1.49 13.77 25.09
C SER A 315 1.49 12.24 24.94
N PHE A 316 0.42 11.68 24.36
CA PHE A 316 0.34 10.25 24.07
C PHE A 316 1.42 9.80 23.07
N LEU A 317 1.59 10.53 21.96
CA LEU A 317 2.61 10.24 20.94
C LEU A 317 4.03 10.37 21.50
N SER A 318 4.30 11.41 22.30
CA SER A 318 5.61 11.64 22.93
C SER A 318 6.01 10.46 23.82
N ARG A 319 5.07 9.93 24.62
CA ARG A 319 5.31 8.73 25.43
C ARG A 319 5.49 7.47 24.58
N ALA A 320 4.72 7.33 23.51
CA ALA A 320 4.84 6.17 22.61
C ALA A 320 6.21 6.10 21.92
N MET A 321 6.79 7.25 21.57
CA MET A 321 8.11 7.34 20.93
C MET A 321 9.29 6.91 21.83
N GLU A 322 9.08 6.82 23.15
CA GLU A 322 10.11 6.40 24.10
C GLU A 322 10.36 4.89 24.06
N SER A 323 9.45 4.11 23.46
CA SER A 323 9.66 2.68 23.27
C SER A 323 10.70 2.42 22.17
N GLU A 324 11.64 1.51 22.42
CA GLU A 324 12.65 1.10 21.42
C GLU A 324 12.03 0.47 20.16
N LEU A 325 10.81 -0.09 20.29
CA LEU A 325 10.07 -0.73 19.21
C LEU A 325 8.97 0.18 18.64
N ALA A 326 8.98 1.47 18.99
CA ALA A 326 8.05 2.44 18.44
C ALA A 326 8.22 2.54 16.91
N PRO A 327 7.11 2.68 16.16
CA PRO A 327 7.20 2.98 14.74
C PRO A 327 7.83 4.36 14.55
N ILE A 328 8.38 4.59 13.35
CA ILE A 328 8.92 5.89 12.98
C ILE A 328 7.76 6.87 12.84
N LEU A 329 7.67 7.82 13.78
CA LEU A 329 6.67 8.88 13.74
C LEU A 329 7.08 9.94 12.72
N VAL A 330 6.26 10.15 11.70
CA VAL A 330 6.42 11.19 10.69
C VAL A 330 5.22 12.12 10.75
N LEU A 331 5.41 13.32 11.29
CA LEU A 331 4.40 14.36 11.33
C LEU A 331 4.55 15.26 10.10
N ALA A 332 3.45 15.71 9.52
CA ALA A 332 3.46 16.71 8.46
C ALA A 332 2.60 17.92 8.83
N THR A 333 3.07 19.11 8.44
CA THR A 333 2.34 20.35 8.67
C THR A 333 2.61 21.35 7.55
N ASN A 334 1.59 22.15 7.25
CA ASN A 334 1.63 23.28 6.34
C ASN A 334 1.47 24.63 7.08
N ARG A 335 1.37 24.62 8.41
CA ARG A 335 1.19 25.82 9.23
C ARG A 335 2.51 26.33 9.80
N GLY A 336 2.65 27.65 9.88
CA GLY A 336 3.70 28.33 10.64
C GLY A 336 3.33 28.41 12.12
N MET A 337 3.25 29.60 12.70
CA MET A 337 2.75 29.79 14.07
C MET A 337 1.25 29.53 14.15
N THR A 338 0.82 28.71 15.10
CA THR A 338 -0.61 28.49 15.37
C THR A 338 -0.82 27.98 16.81
N LYS A 339 -2.06 28.04 17.30
CA LYS A 339 -2.40 27.56 18.65
C LYS A 339 -2.34 26.03 18.71
N ILE A 340 -1.79 25.50 19.81
CA ILE A 340 -1.91 24.09 20.14
C ILE A 340 -3.35 23.84 20.57
N ARG A 341 -4.07 22.94 19.88
CA ARG A 341 -5.49 22.70 20.18
C ARG A 341 -5.67 22.18 21.61
N GLY A 342 -6.72 22.65 22.27
CA GLY A 342 -6.96 22.38 23.69
C GLY A 342 -6.21 23.32 24.65
N THR A 343 -5.44 24.28 24.13
CA THR A 343 -4.72 25.28 24.92
C THR A 343 -4.83 26.67 24.29
N ASP A 344 -4.40 27.69 25.03
CA ASP A 344 -4.21 29.06 24.51
C ASP A 344 -2.77 29.35 24.06
N VAL A 345 -1.89 28.35 24.10
CA VAL A 345 -0.47 28.52 23.76
C VAL A 345 -0.30 28.51 22.23
N GLU A 346 0.31 29.56 21.70
CA GLU A 346 0.82 29.58 20.33
C GLU A 346 2.21 28.96 20.27
N ALA A 347 2.41 28.05 19.32
CA ALA A 347 3.67 27.37 19.12
C ALA A 347 3.99 27.21 17.63
N PRO A 348 5.28 27.05 17.26
CA PRO A 348 5.64 26.67 15.91
C PRO A 348 4.91 25.40 15.49
N HIS A 349 4.25 25.47 14.35
CA HIS A 349 3.48 24.38 13.74
C HIS A 349 2.30 23.88 14.57
N GLY A 350 1.94 24.53 15.67
CA GLY A 350 0.92 24.06 16.61
C GLY A 350 1.35 22.81 17.38
N ILE A 351 2.66 22.58 17.52
CA ILE A 351 3.24 21.43 18.20
C ILE A 351 3.88 21.90 19.51
N PRO A 352 3.69 21.18 20.63
CA PRO A 352 4.38 21.47 21.89
C PRO A 352 5.91 21.51 21.73
N LEU A 353 6.57 22.47 22.36
CA LEU A 353 8.02 22.70 22.21
C LEU A 353 8.87 21.49 22.64
N ASP A 354 8.44 20.79 23.69
CA ASP A 354 9.08 19.59 24.21
C ASP A 354 9.05 18.42 23.21
N LEU A 355 7.96 18.28 22.47
CA LEU A 355 7.89 17.31 21.38
C LEU A 355 8.70 17.80 20.18
N LEU A 356 8.62 19.09 19.84
CA LEU A 356 9.34 19.67 18.71
C LEU A 356 10.86 19.48 18.82
N ASP A 357 11.42 19.60 20.02
CA ASP A 357 12.85 19.35 20.30
C ASP A 357 13.28 17.88 20.06
N ARG A 358 12.33 16.94 20.04
CA ARG A 358 12.54 15.53 19.71
C ARG A 358 12.35 15.22 18.22
N LEU A 359 11.96 16.19 17.39
CA LEU A 359 11.69 16.00 15.97
C LEU A 359 12.85 16.50 15.10
N LEU A 360 13.25 15.66 14.14
CA LEU A 360 14.12 16.08 13.04
C LEU A 360 13.26 16.76 11.97
N ILE A 361 13.47 18.07 11.78
CA ILE A 361 12.67 18.88 10.88
C ILE A 361 13.25 18.84 9.46
N ILE A 362 12.50 18.26 8.50
CA ILE A 362 12.79 18.33 7.07
C ILE A 362 11.95 19.43 6.43
N LYS A 363 12.61 20.40 5.82
CA LYS A 363 11.98 21.52 5.11
C LYS A 363 11.74 21.13 3.65
N MET A 364 10.50 21.22 3.20
CA MET A 364 10.09 21.04 1.81
C MET A 364 10.00 22.41 1.12
N ARG A 365 10.56 22.53 -0.08
CA ARG A 365 10.52 23.77 -0.87
C ARG A 365 9.38 23.76 -1.89
N PRO A 366 8.88 24.92 -2.36
CA PRO A 366 8.09 24.98 -3.58
C PRO A 366 8.87 24.36 -4.76
N TYR A 367 8.13 23.72 -5.67
CA TYR A 367 8.72 23.16 -6.89
C TYR A 367 9.07 24.26 -7.90
N THR A 368 10.13 24.05 -8.66
CA THR A 368 10.44 24.88 -9.84
C THR A 368 9.49 24.54 -10.99
N ARG A 369 9.39 25.42 -11.98
CA ARG A 369 8.56 25.20 -13.19
C ARG A 369 8.91 23.88 -13.90
N ASP A 370 10.21 23.56 -14.03
CA ASP A 370 10.67 22.32 -14.63
C ASP A 370 10.24 21.10 -13.80
N GLU A 371 10.35 21.18 -12.47
CA GLU A 371 9.88 20.13 -11.56
C GLU A 371 8.35 19.95 -11.67
N LEU A 372 7.58 21.04 -11.75
CA LEU A 372 6.12 20.99 -11.95
C LEU A 372 5.76 20.31 -13.27
N ARG A 373 6.39 20.70 -14.39
CA ARG A 373 6.16 20.12 -15.72
C ARG A 373 6.43 18.62 -15.71
N GLU A 374 7.52 18.19 -15.07
CA GLU A 374 7.87 16.78 -14.96
C GLU A 374 6.87 16.00 -14.11
N ILE A 375 6.45 16.55 -12.96
CA ILE A 375 5.45 15.91 -12.10
C ILE A 375 4.14 15.71 -12.87
N ILE A 376 3.65 16.74 -13.57
CA ILE A 376 2.41 16.65 -14.36
C ILE A 376 2.54 15.58 -15.44
N ARG A 377 3.70 15.48 -16.11
CA ARG A 377 3.94 14.44 -17.11
C ARG A 377 3.86 13.03 -16.51
N ILE A 378 4.57 12.78 -15.41
CA ILE A 378 4.55 11.49 -14.71
C ILE A 378 3.12 11.11 -14.30
N ARG A 379 2.33 12.09 -13.84
CA ARG A 379 0.93 11.86 -13.47
C ARG A 379 0.04 11.53 -14.65
N ALA A 380 0.20 12.27 -15.74
CA ALA A 380 -0.52 12.00 -16.97
C ALA A 380 -0.22 10.59 -17.49
N ASP A 381 1.04 10.15 -17.42
CA ASP A 381 1.45 8.79 -17.80
C ASP A 381 0.86 7.73 -16.85
N GLU A 382 0.87 7.98 -15.52
CA GLU A 382 0.30 7.06 -14.51
C GLU A 382 -1.22 6.88 -14.65
N GLU A 383 -1.93 7.95 -15.02
CA GLU A 383 -3.38 7.96 -15.22
C GLU A 383 -3.78 7.57 -16.66
N GLU A 384 -2.81 7.26 -17.53
CA GLU A 384 -3.00 6.94 -18.94
C GLU A 384 -3.73 8.07 -19.72
N ILE A 385 -3.43 9.33 -19.39
CA ILE A 385 -4.00 10.54 -20.00
C ILE A 385 -2.98 11.14 -20.97
N PRO A 386 -3.06 10.84 -22.29
CA PRO A 386 -2.09 11.37 -23.24
C PRO A 386 -2.30 12.87 -23.48
N LEU A 387 -1.29 13.66 -23.13
CA LEU A 387 -1.26 15.12 -23.32
C LEU A 387 -0.50 15.51 -24.59
N THR A 388 -0.87 16.62 -25.23
CA THR A 388 0.05 17.33 -26.14
C THR A 388 1.05 18.18 -25.36
N ASP A 389 2.17 18.55 -25.99
CA ASP A 389 3.19 19.38 -25.34
C ASP A 389 2.64 20.76 -24.95
N GLU A 390 1.70 21.31 -25.72
CA GLU A 390 1.02 22.57 -25.42
C GLU A 390 0.05 22.41 -24.25
N ALA A 391 -0.66 21.27 -24.15
CA ALA A 391 -1.53 21.00 -23.00
C ALA A 391 -0.71 20.88 -21.71
N LEU A 392 0.44 20.20 -21.78
CA LEU A 392 1.37 20.10 -20.66
C LEU A 392 1.91 21.48 -20.24
N GLU A 393 2.20 22.36 -21.19
CA GLU A 393 2.64 23.73 -20.89
C GLU A 393 1.56 24.54 -20.18
N VAL A 394 0.31 24.49 -20.67
CA VAL A 394 -0.83 25.17 -20.03
C VAL A 394 -1.08 24.64 -18.62
N LEU A 395 -1.00 23.32 -18.40
CA LEU A 395 -1.13 22.73 -17.06
C LEU A 395 0.01 23.18 -16.14
N THR A 396 1.22 23.34 -16.67
CA THR A 396 2.38 23.83 -15.92
C THR A 396 2.19 25.29 -15.51
N ASP A 397 1.70 26.15 -16.41
CA ASP A 397 1.34 27.54 -16.11
C ASP A 397 0.28 27.61 -14.99
N ILE A 398 -0.77 26.77 -15.10
CA ILE A 398 -1.82 26.68 -14.08
C ILE A 398 -1.24 26.23 -12.73
N ALA A 399 -0.32 25.26 -12.73
CA ALA A 399 0.29 24.76 -11.51
C ALA A 399 1.14 25.82 -10.79
N GLU A 400 1.88 26.63 -11.56
CA GLU A 400 2.73 27.72 -11.06
C GLU A 400 1.90 28.89 -10.51
N GLN A 401 0.85 29.30 -11.23
CA GLN A 401 0.01 30.44 -10.86
C GLN A 401 -0.98 30.11 -9.73
N ARG A 402 -1.52 28.89 -9.74
CA ARG A 402 -2.56 28.44 -8.81
C ARG A 402 -2.00 27.37 -7.89
N SER A 403 -2.11 26.10 -8.25
CA SER A 403 -1.52 24.99 -7.49
C SER A 403 -1.35 23.74 -8.34
N LEU A 404 -0.32 22.94 -8.01
CA LEU A 404 -0.11 21.63 -8.62
C LEU A 404 -1.30 20.69 -8.45
N ARG A 405 -1.96 20.71 -7.29
CA ARG A 405 -3.15 19.88 -7.02
C ARG A 405 -4.27 20.21 -8.00
N TYR A 406 -4.52 21.50 -8.22
CA TYR A 406 -5.55 21.96 -9.13
C TYR A 406 -5.22 21.58 -10.59
N ALA A 407 -3.98 21.78 -11.03
CA ALA A 407 -3.55 21.37 -12.37
C ALA A 407 -3.76 19.86 -12.62
N ILE A 408 -3.37 19.00 -11.66
CA ILE A 408 -3.59 17.55 -11.75
C ILE A 408 -5.10 17.22 -11.82
N GLN A 409 -5.93 17.87 -11.00
CA GLN A 409 -7.38 17.67 -11.02
C GLN A 409 -8.05 18.05 -12.34
N LEU A 410 -7.46 18.97 -13.12
CA LEU A 410 -7.98 19.37 -14.42
C LEU A 410 -7.70 18.36 -15.54
N MET A 411 -6.74 17.44 -15.39
CA MET A 411 -6.37 16.50 -16.44
C MET A 411 -7.52 15.59 -16.86
N GLU A 412 -8.24 15.02 -15.89
CA GLU A 412 -9.35 14.09 -16.16
C GLU A 412 -10.57 14.80 -16.79
N PRO A 413 -11.04 15.97 -16.27
CA PRO A 413 -12.03 16.77 -16.99
C PRO A 413 -11.59 17.15 -18.41
N ALA A 414 -10.32 17.54 -18.61
CA ALA A 414 -9.80 17.88 -19.93
C ALA A 414 -9.79 16.66 -20.87
N ARG A 415 -9.48 15.45 -20.36
CA ARG A 415 -9.60 14.19 -21.09
C ARG A 415 -11.03 13.93 -21.56
N ILE A 416 -12.01 14.09 -20.68
CA ILE A 416 -13.43 13.91 -21.02
C ILE A 416 -13.87 14.92 -22.09
N ILE A 417 -13.38 16.16 -22.03
CA ILE A 417 -13.66 17.19 -23.06
C ILE A 417 -13.05 16.77 -24.39
N ALA A 418 -11.78 16.36 -24.42
CA ALA A 418 -11.10 15.92 -25.64
C ALA A 418 -11.83 14.74 -26.30
N GLU A 419 -12.28 13.75 -25.50
CA GLU A 419 -13.03 12.58 -26.00
C GLU A 419 -14.37 12.97 -26.63
N ARG A 420 -15.07 13.96 -26.06
CA ARG A 420 -16.34 14.47 -26.63
C ARG A 420 -16.14 15.14 -27.98
N GLU A 421 -15.00 15.76 -28.20
CA GLU A 421 -14.59 16.36 -29.47
C GLU A 421 -13.94 15.34 -30.42
N GLY A 422 -13.98 14.04 -30.08
CA GLY A 422 -13.45 12.95 -30.90
C GLY A 422 -11.92 12.84 -30.91
N ARG A 423 -11.23 13.51 -29.99
CA ARG A 423 -9.76 13.48 -29.87
C ARG A 423 -9.31 12.47 -28.82
N THR A 424 -8.20 11.78 -29.12
CA THR A 424 -7.59 10.80 -28.21
C THR A 424 -6.51 11.42 -27.31
N LYS A 425 -5.99 12.59 -27.67
CA LYS A 425 -5.03 13.37 -26.87
C LYS A 425 -5.66 14.67 -26.39
N VAL A 426 -5.34 15.04 -25.15
CA VAL A 426 -5.75 16.30 -24.54
C VAL A 426 -4.91 17.43 -25.11
N ALA A 427 -5.58 18.42 -25.69
CA ALA A 427 -4.98 19.63 -26.24
C ALA A 427 -5.12 20.81 -25.26
N ALA A 428 -4.36 21.87 -25.51
CA ALA A 428 -4.39 23.09 -24.69
C ALA A 428 -5.79 23.71 -24.54
N GLU A 429 -6.63 23.63 -25.58
CA GLU A 429 -8.00 24.13 -25.56
C GLU A 429 -8.91 23.38 -24.58
N ASP A 430 -8.69 22.07 -24.40
CA ASP A 430 -9.49 21.27 -23.46
C ASP A 430 -9.17 21.65 -22.02
N VAL A 431 -7.89 21.85 -21.73
CA VAL A 431 -7.42 22.27 -20.41
C VAL A 431 -7.98 23.66 -20.08
N LYS A 432 -7.93 24.60 -21.02
CA LYS A 432 -8.51 25.94 -20.86
C LYS A 432 -10.03 25.87 -20.66
N ARG A 433 -10.73 25.00 -21.41
CA ARG A 433 -12.17 24.80 -21.27
C ARG A 433 -12.51 24.16 -19.92
N ALA A 434 -11.76 23.18 -19.46
CA ALA A 434 -11.90 22.61 -18.12
C ALA A 434 -11.71 23.67 -17.04
N ALA A 435 -10.65 24.48 -17.14
CA ALA A 435 -10.36 25.57 -16.21
C ALA A 435 -11.40 26.71 -16.24
N SER A 436 -12.26 26.78 -17.26
CA SER A 436 -13.38 27.72 -17.29
C SER A 436 -14.62 27.24 -16.52
N TYR A 437 -14.73 25.93 -16.27
CA TYR A 437 -15.87 25.34 -15.55
C TYR A 437 -15.57 25.07 -14.08
N PHE A 438 -14.33 24.71 -13.77
CA PHE A 438 -13.88 24.44 -12.42
C PHE A 438 -12.96 25.57 -11.99
N VAL A 439 -13.08 26.03 -10.75
CA VAL A 439 -12.26 27.11 -10.19
C VAL A 439 -11.40 26.57 -9.05
N ASP A 440 -10.25 27.18 -8.80
CA ASP A 440 -9.39 26.81 -7.67
C ASP A 440 -9.85 27.48 -6.36
N VAL A 441 -9.21 27.11 -5.25
CA VAL A 441 -9.58 27.60 -3.91
C VAL A 441 -9.47 29.12 -3.80
N ARG A 442 -8.46 29.76 -4.41
CA ARG A 442 -8.28 31.22 -4.33
C ARG A 442 -9.42 31.94 -5.04
N GLU A 443 -9.69 31.54 -6.28
CA GLU A 443 -10.78 32.10 -7.09
C GLU A 443 -12.16 31.84 -6.45
N SER A 444 -12.35 30.67 -5.84
CA SER A 444 -13.56 30.35 -5.06
C SER A 444 -13.73 31.27 -3.84
N VAL A 445 -12.65 31.57 -3.10
CA VAL A 445 -12.70 32.52 -1.97
C VAL A 445 -13.00 33.94 -2.43
N GLU A 446 -12.43 34.37 -3.56
CA GLU A 446 -12.72 35.69 -4.15
C GLU A 446 -14.18 35.80 -4.58
N TYR A 447 -14.72 34.77 -5.25
CA TYR A 447 -16.14 34.69 -5.59
C TYR A 447 -17.04 34.78 -4.35
N ILE A 448 -16.74 34.05 -3.28
CA ILE A 448 -17.52 34.13 -2.03
C ILE A 448 -17.50 35.53 -1.44
N ARG A 449 -16.35 36.22 -1.48
CA ARG A 449 -16.22 37.60 -0.99
C ARG A 449 -17.03 38.59 -1.83
N GLU A 450 -17.01 38.46 -3.15
CA GLU A 450 -17.77 39.32 -4.05
C GLU A 450 -19.28 39.17 -3.82
N PHE A 451 -19.75 37.94 -3.62
CA PHE A 451 -21.16 37.62 -3.45
C PHE A 451 -21.58 37.42 -1.98
N GLU A 452 -20.80 37.91 -1.01
CA GLU A 452 -21.03 37.67 0.44
C GLU A 452 -22.48 37.95 0.87
N LYS A 453 -23.09 39.00 0.32
CA LYS A 453 -24.48 39.42 0.62
C LYS A 453 -25.55 38.41 0.19
N HIS A 454 -25.22 37.49 -0.72
CA HIS A 454 -26.13 36.47 -1.24
C HIS A 454 -25.93 35.11 -0.56
N PHE A 455 -24.82 34.93 0.16
CA PHE A 455 -24.57 33.70 0.92
C PHE A 455 -25.24 33.77 2.30
N LEU A 456 -25.85 32.66 2.71
CA LEU A 456 -26.37 32.49 4.07
C LEU A 456 -25.21 32.42 5.06
N ARG A 457 -25.35 33.14 6.19
CA ARG A 457 -24.37 33.13 7.27
C ARG A 457 -24.59 31.99 8.25
#